data_AF-H1LY37-F1
#
_entry.id   AF-H1LY37-F1
#
_cell.length_a   1.000
_cell.length_b   1.000
_cell.length_c   1.000
_cell.angle_alpha   90.00
_cell.angle_beta   90.00
_cell.angle_gamma   90.00
#
_symmetry.space_group_name_H-M   'P 1'
#
loop_
_entity.id
_entity.type
_entity.pdbx_description
1 polymer ?
#
loop_
_entity_poly.entity_id
_entity_poly.type
_entity_poly.pdbx_seq_one_letter_code
_entity_poly.pdbx_strand_id
1 'polypeptide(L)'
;TVNYIYKRQDAGNVVIEHVDEDGNVPLDTPEVLDGSERLGDNYTSSSKSFDNYDLVSVPSNANGTFISGTQTVTYVYRRKDAGNVIAHYVNTAGLPIESDEVLDGTRKLGLPYATGAKSIPGYSLYLVQG
;
A
#
# COMPACT_ATOMS: atom_id res chain seq x y z
N THR A 1 -32.38 28.73 -41.70
CA THR A 1 -31.09 28.80 -40.97
C THR A 1 -30.45 27.43 -41.03
N VAL A 2 -29.14 27.33 -41.19
CA VAL A 2 -28.41 26.04 -41.23
C VAL A 2 -27.46 26.01 -40.05
N ASN A 3 -27.45 24.89 -39.31
CA ASN A 3 -26.58 24.69 -38.15
C ASN A 3 -25.54 23.62 -38.48
N TYR A 4 -24.26 23.93 -38.25
CA TYR A 4 -23.18 22.95 -38.26
C TYR A 4 -22.82 22.63 -36.81
N ILE A 5 -22.92 21.35 -36.44
CA ILE A 5 -22.63 20.88 -35.08
C ILE A 5 -21.32 20.10 -35.13
N TYR A 6 -20.37 20.50 -34.30
CA TYR A 6 -19.08 19.85 -34.14
C TYR A 6 -18.98 19.26 -32.75
N LYS A 7 -18.32 18.11 -32.65
CA LYS A 7 -17.95 17.50 -31.37
C LYS A 7 -16.44 17.49 -31.21
N ARG A 8 -15.96 17.43 -29.97
CA ARG A 8 -14.53 17.31 -29.71
C ARG A 8 -14.06 15.90 -30.03
N GLN A 9 -12.77 15.74 -30.31
CA GLN A 9 -12.18 14.42 -30.51
C GLN A 9 -12.02 13.69 -29.17
N ASP A 10 -12.10 12.36 -29.25
CA ASP A 10 -11.83 11.48 -28.11
C ASP A 10 -10.33 11.45 -27.78
N ALA A 11 -10.04 11.29 -26.50
CA ALA A 11 -8.73 11.00 -25.95
C ALA A 11 -8.69 9.57 -25.38
N GLY A 12 -7.52 9.12 -24.92
CA GLY A 12 -7.49 7.96 -24.04
C GLY A 12 -7.89 8.32 -22.61
N ASN A 13 -8.36 7.34 -21.86
CA ASN A 13 -8.71 7.51 -20.46
C ASN A 13 -7.47 7.81 -19.61
N VAL A 14 -7.67 8.45 -18.46
CA VAL A 14 -6.65 8.56 -17.42
C VAL A 14 -7.02 7.58 -16.30
N VAL A 15 -6.17 6.60 -16.06
CA VAL A 15 -6.33 5.61 -14.99
C VAL A 15 -5.48 6.05 -13.81
N ILE A 16 -6.10 6.24 -12.65
CA ILE A 16 -5.44 6.67 -11.42
C ILE A 16 -5.34 5.46 -10.50
N GLU A 17 -4.12 5.13 -10.10
CA GLU A 17 -3.80 3.97 -9.28
C GLU A 17 -3.12 4.42 -7.98
N HIS A 18 -3.47 3.74 -6.89
CA HIS A 18 -2.85 3.90 -5.58
C HIS A 18 -2.27 2.54 -5.17
N VAL A 19 -0.95 2.41 -5.21
CA VAL A 19 -0.24 1.12 -5.03
C VAL A 19 0.75 1.17 -3.89
N ASP A 20 1.08 0.00 -3.33
CA ASP A 20 2.20 -0.10 -2.39
C ASP A 20 3.58 0.11 -3.05
N GLU A 21 4.61 0.34 -2.24
CA GLU A 21 6.01 0.59 -2.68
C GLU A 21 6.61 -0.60 -3.43
N ASP A 22 6.06 -1.79 -3.24
CA ASP A 22 6.43 -3.00 -3.98
C ASP A 22 5.71 -3.07 -5.36
N GLY A 23 4.76 -2.18 -5.63
CA GLY A 23 4.02 -2.04 -6.89
C GLY A 23 3.04 -3.17 -7.18
N ASN A 24 2.81 -4.07 -6.20
CA ASN A 24 2.12 -5.34 -6.43
C ASN A 24 0.69 -5.34 -5.89
N VAL A 25 0.35 -4.43 -4.98
CA VAL A 25 -0.97 -4.41 -4.33
C VAL A 25 -1.65 -3.06 -4.55
N PRO A 26 -2.78 -3.03 -5.30
CA PRO A 26 -3.68 -1.89 -5.31
C PRO A 26 -4.28 -1.70 -3.91
N LEU A 27 -4.16 -0.49 -3.37
CA LEU A 27 -4.74 -0.12 -2.07
C LEU A 27 -6.20 0.32 -2.18
N ASP A 28 -6.67 0.58 -3.41
CA ASP A 28 -8.04 0.92 -3.74
C ASP A 28 -8.37 0.50 -5.17
N THR A 29 -9.64 0.50 -5.54
CA THR A 29 -10.05 0.35 -6.94
C THR A 29 -9.54 1.52 -7.78
N PRO A 30 -8.90 1.28 -8.95
CA PRO A 30 -8.46 2.35 -9.83
C PRO A 30 -9.59 3.28 -10.24
N GLU A 31 -9.35 4.58 -10.20
CA GLU A 31 -10.27 5.59 -10.71
C GLU A 31 -10.01 5.81 -12.20
N VAL A 32 -11.07 5.94 -13.00
CA VAL A 32 -10.96 6.16 -14.44
C VAL A 32 -11.61 7.48 -14.79
N LEU A 33 -10.81 8.42 -15.28
CA LEU A 33 -11.31 9.62 -15.93
C LEU A 33 -11.54 9.31 -17.41
N ASP A 34 -12.80 9.39 -17.83
CA ASP A 34 -13.20 9.14 -19.21
C ASP A 34 -12.62 10.19 -20.16
N GLY A 35 -12.03 9.71 -21.26
CA GLY A 35 -11.40 10.52 -22.30
C GLY A 35 -12.33 10.87 -23.46
N SER A 36 -13.58 10.41 -23.47
CA SER A 36 -14.55 10.69 -24.55
C SER A 36 -14.75 12.20 -24.73
N GLU A 37 -14.60 12.69 -25.97
CA GLU A 37 -14.69 14.11 -26.33
C GLU A 37 -13.84 15.06 -25.46
N ARG A 38 -12.67 14.62 -24.98
CA ARG A 38 -11.80 15.42 -24.08
C ARG A 38 -10.39 15.67 -24.59
N LEU A 39 -10.07 15.41 -25.85
CA LEU A 39 -8.71 15.63 -26.36
C LEU A 39 -8.18 17.05 -26.07
N GLY A 40 -7.08 17.14 -25.34
CA GLY A 40 -6.44 18.39 -24.92
C GLY A 40 -7.06 19.07 -23.71
N ASP A 41 -8.11 18.53 -23.08
CA ASP A 41 -8.62 19.05 -21.81
C ASP A 41 -7.67 18.77 -20.67
N ASN A 42 -7.70 19.64 -19.66
CA ASN A 42 -6.95 19.40 -18.43
C ASN A 42 -7.62 18.28 -17.60
N TYR A 43 -6.80 17.48 -16.94
CA TYR A 43 -7.21 16.63 -15.84
C TYR A 43 -6.36 16.91 -14.60
N THR A 44 -6.93 16.58 -13.45
CA THR A 44 -6.26 16.63 -12.15
C THR A 44 -6.57 15.34 -11.41
N SER A 45 -5.65 14.91 -10.58
CA SER A 45 -5.81 13.77 -9.68
C SER A 45 -5.15 14.08 -8.35
N SER A 46 -5.57 13.34 -7.31
CA SER A 46 -5.12 13.56 -5.94
C SER A 46 -4.72 12.24 -5.28
N SER A 47 -3.78 12.32 -4.34
CA SER A 47 -3.50 11.21 -3.43
C SER A 47 -4.68 10.99 -2.48
N LYS A 48 -4.80 9.76 -2.01
CA LYS A 48 -5.69 9.35 -0.91
C LYS A 48 -4.89 9.09 0.37
N SER A 49 -5.60 9.01 1.50
CA SER A 49 -5.05 8.54 2.77
C SER A 49 -5.48 7.10 2.99
N PHE A 50 -4.55 6.24 3.41
CA PHE A 50 -4.81 4.84 3.74
C PHE A 50 -4.30 4.56 5.14
N ASP A 51 -5.08 3.81 5.93
CA ASP A 51 -4.68 3.41 7.27
C ASP A 51 -3.39 2.57 7.22
N ASN A 52 -2.46 2.86 8.14
CA ASN A 52 -1.16 2.21 8.23
C ASN A 52 -0.19 2.46 7.06
N TYR A 53 -0.44 3.41 6.16
CA TYR A 53 0.48 3.77 5.08
C TYR A 53 0.89 5.24 5.14
N ASP A 54 2.09 5.54 4.61
CA ASP A 54 2.56 6.88 4.27
C ASP A 54 2.67 7.01 2.74
N LEU A 55 2.30 8.17 2.21
CA LEU A 55 2.53 8.51 0.82
C LEU A 55 4.02 8.74 0.58
N VAL A 56 4.63 8.01 -0.35
CA VAL A 56 6.06 8.11 -0.65
C VAL A 56 6.36 8.72 -2.02
N SER A 57 5.43 8.62 -2.97
CA SER A 57 5.60 9.23 -4.29
C SER A 57 4.30 9.82 -4.83
N VAL A 58 4.41 11.05 -5.32
CA VAL A 58 3.40 11.73 -6.14
C VAL A 58 3.93 11.75 -7.57
N PRO A 59 3.18 11.23 -8.56
CA PRO A 59 3.66 11.16 -9.93
C PRO A 59 3.68 12.56 -10.57
N SER A 60 4.63 12.79 -11.49
CA SER A 60 4.77 14.08 -12.17
C SER A 60 3.60 14.42 -13.09
N ASN A 61 2.86 13.40 -13.54
CA ASN A 61 1.66 13.54 -14.37
C ASN A 61 0.36 13.51 -13.54
N ALA A 62 0.40 13.79 -12.23
CA ALA A 62 -0.81 13.93 -11.41
C ALA A 62 -1.79 14.99 -11.98
N ASN A 63 -1.26 15.98 -12.70
CA ASN A 63 -2.03 16.95 -13.45
C ASN A 63 -1.45 17.02 -14.86
N GLY A 64 -2.32 17.16 -15.86
CA GLY A 64 -1.90 17.16 -17.25
C GLY A 64 -3.07 17.39 -18.18
N THR A 65 -2.89 17.00 -19.45
CA THR A 65 -3.94 17.05 -20.46
C THR A 65 -4.27 15.66 -21.00
N PHE A 66 -5.52 15.46 -21.39
CA PHE A 66 -5.96 14.26 -22.09
C PHE A 66 -5.27 14.18 -23.47
N ILE A 67 -4.47 13.14 -23.68
CA ILE A 67 -3.79 12.85 -24.94
C ILE A 67 -4.40 11.64 -25.65
N SER A 68 -3.98 11.38 -26.89
CA SER A 68 -4.29 10.11 -27.54
C SER A 68 -3.61 8.95 -26.80
N GLY A 69 -4.39 7.90 -26.53
CA GLY A 69 -3.93 6.73 -25.77
C GLY A 69 -4.10 6.89 -24.27
N THR A 70 -4.27 5.75 -23.59
CA THR A 70 -4.50 5.71 -22.14
C THR A 70 -3.27 6.18 -21.38
N GLN A 71 -3.50 6.98 -20.34
CA GLN A 71 -2.47 7.44 -19.41
C GLN A 71 -2.68 6.76 -18.05
N THR A 72 -1.60 6.46 -17.34
CA THR A 72 -1.65 5.97 -15.96
C THR A 72 -1.00 6.97 -15.02
N VAL A 73 -1.67 7.27 -13.92
CA VAL A 73 -1.19 8.14 -12.84
C VAL A 73 -1.08 7.28 -11.58
N THR A 74 0.16 7.02 -11.14
CA THR A 74 0.41 6.08 -10.04
C THR A 74 0.94 6.82 -8.80
N TYR A 75 0.17 6.78 -7.72
CA TYR A 75 0.60 7.18 -6.40
C TYR A 75 1.16 5.99 -5.64
N VAL A 76 2.33 6.16 -5.02
CA VAL A 76 3.04 5.06 -4.33
C VAL A 76 3.03 5.29 -2.82
N TYR A 77 2.73 4.22 -2.07
CA TYR A 77 2.55 4.25 -0.64
C TYR A 77 3.43 3.21 0.06
N ARG A 78 4.03 3.56 1.19
CA ARG A 78 4.79 2.63 2.03
C ARG A 78 4.03 2.32 3.30
N ARG A 79 3.90 1.03 3.64
CA ARG A 79 3.31 0.62 4.92
C ARG A 79 4.20 1.09 6.07
N LYS A 80 3.60 1.60 7.13
CA LYS A 80 4.26 2.10 8.33
C LYS A 80 4.94 0.98 9.11
N ASP A 81 5.94 1.37 9.88
CA ASP A 81 6.63 0.47 10.80
C ASP A 81 5.75 0.18 12.02
N ALA A 82 5.73 -1.09 12.42
CA ALA A 82 5.28 -1.53 13.74
C ALA A 82 6.48 -1.62 14.69
N GLY A 83 6.21 -1.75 15.99
CA GLY A 83 7.23 -2.24 16.91
C GLY A 83 7.58 -3.70 16.61
N ASN A 84 8.84 -4.08 16.89
CA ASN A 84 9.24 -5.48 16.84
C ASN A 84 8.47 -6.29 17.88
N VAL A 85 8.15 -7.54 17.53
CA VAL A 85 7.64 -8.51 18.50
C VAL A 85 8.80 -9.36 18.97
N ILE A 86 8.96 -9.48 20.29
CA ILE A 86 10.04 -10.24 20.90
C ILE A 86 9.42 -11.38 21.70
N ALA A 87 9.70 -12.62 21.31
CA ALA A 87 9.33 -13.80 22.09
C ALA A 87 10.49 -14.19 23.00
N HIS A 88 10.26 -14.10 24.31
CA HIS A 88 11.22 -14.52 25.32
C HIS A 88 10.99 -15.99 25.70
N TYR A 89 12.08 -16.74 25.79
CA TYR A 89 12.06 -18.14 26.23
C TYR A 89 12.74 -18.24 27.59
N VAL A 90 11.93 -18.22 28.64
CA VAL A 90 12.40 -18.20 30.02
C VAL A 90 11.88 -19.41 30.79
N ASN A 91 12.59 -19.79 31.85
CA ASN A 91 12.09 -20.76 32.82
C ASN A 91 11.11 -20.13 33.83
N THR A 92 10.62 -20.92 34.79
CA THR A 92 9.67 -20.45 35.82
C THR A 92 10.25 -19.40 36.79
N ALA A 93 11.57 -19.23 36.82
CA ALA A 93 12.24 -18.17 37.57
C ALA A 93 12.49 -16.90 36.72
N GLY A 94 12.04 -16.87 35.45
CA GLY A 94 12.26 -15.76 34.53
C GLY A 94 13.67 -15.71 33.93
N LEU A 95 14.50 -16.74 34.11
CA LEU A 95 15.84 -16.80 33.53
C LEU A 95 15.76 -17.27 32.07
N PRO A 96 16.49 -16.62 31.14
CA PRO A 96 16.51 -17.02 29.73
C PRO A 96 17.14 -18.40 29.58
N ILE A 97 16.48 -19.24 28.78
CA ILE A 97 16.92 -20.62 28.47
C ILE A 97 17.15 -20.85 26.98
N GLU A 98 16.77 -19.89 26.15
CA GLU A 98 17.02 -19.86 24.71
C GLU A 98 17.09 -18.39 24.26
N SER A 99 17.69 -18.17 23.10
CA SER A 99 17.70 -16.87 22.43
C SER A 99 16.31 -16.36 22.08
N ASP A 100 16.10 -15.05 22.28
CA ASP A 100 14.89 -14.35 21.88
C ASP A 100 14.62 -14.53 20.39
N GLU A 101 13.36 -14.75 20.04
CA GLU A 101 12.90 -14.65 18.66
C GLU A 101 12.42 -13.21 18.43
N VAL A 102 13.02 -12.51 17.45
CA VAL A 102 12.63 -11.16 17.08
C VAL A 102 11.93 -11.19 15.73
N LEU A 103 10.66 -10.83 15.71
CA LEU A 103 9.93 -10.53 14.48
C LEU A 103 10.06 -9.04 14.18
N ASP A 104 10.69 -8.73 13.06
CA ASP A 104 10.88 -7.35 12.60
C ASP A 104 9.55 -6.68 12.25
N GLY A 105 9.31 -5.52 12.85
CA GLY A 105 8.12 -4.69 12.66
C GLY A 105 8.19 -3.75 11.46
N THR A 106 9.34 -3.63 10.78
CA THR A 106 9.49 -2.74 9.61
C THR A 106 8.43 -3.02 8.55
N ARG A 107 7.70 -1.98 8.16
CA ARG A 107 6.59 -2.02 7.19
C ARG A 107 5.47 -3.02 7.54
N LYS A 108 5.25 -3.34 8.83
CA LYS A 108 4.22 -4.30 9.27
C LYS A 108 3.09 -3.71 10.13
N LEU A 109 2.94 -2.38 10.20
CA LEU A 109 1.87 -1.79 11.01
C LEU A 109 0.47 -2.30 10.59
N GLY A 110 -0.30 -2.72 11.59
CA GLY A 110 -1.64 -3.28 11.43
C GLY A 110 -1.70 -4.71 10.88
N LEU A 111 -0.57 -5.35 10.55
CA LEU A 111 -0.55 -6.76 10.16
C LEU A 111 -0.59 -7.68 11.40
N PRO A 112 -1.26 -8.85 11.31
CA PRO A 112 -1.18 -9.84 12.37
C PRO A 112 0.23 -10.43 12.46
N TYR A 113 0.60 -10.88 13.67
CA TYR A 113 1.83 -11.62 13.91
C TYR A 113 1.53 -12.88 14.73
N ALA A 114 2.44 -13.85 14.68
CA ALA A 114 2.38 -15.05 15.49
C ALA A 114 3.80 -15.49 15.86
N THR A 115 3.99 -15.94 17.09
CA THR A 115 5.22 -16.56 17.59
C THR A 115 4.93 -18.00 18.00
N GLY A 116 5.97 -18.83 18.08
CA GLY A 116 5.85 -20.25 18.38
C GLY A 116 6.66 -20.67 19.62
N ALA A 117 6.12 -21.62 20.37
CA ALA A 117 6.90 -22.31 21.39
C ALA A 117 7.99 -23.19 20.72
N LYS A 118 9.23 -23.07 21.20
CA LYS A 118 10.35 -23.91 20.74
C LYS A 118 10.42 -25.20 21.56
N SER A 119 10.90 -26.28 20.93
CA SER A 119 11.31 -27.48 21.67
C SER A 119 12.71 -27.25 22.23
N ILE A 120 12.84 -27.19 23.56
CA ILE A 120 14.10 -26.90 24.25
C ILE A 120 14.50 -28.13 25.09
N PRO A 121 15.67 -28.75 24.85
CA PRO A 121 16.10 -29.94 25.59
C PRO A 121 16.11 -29.72 27.11
N GLY A 122 15.48 -30.63 27.85
CA GLY A 122 15.37 -30.54 29.32
C GLY A 122 14.26 -29.63 29.83
N TYR A 123 13.48 -28.99 28.96
CA TYR A 123 12.34 -28.14 29.32
C TYR A 123 11.05 -28.63 28.66
N SER A 124 9.92 -28.35 29.29
CA SER A 124 8.58 -28.57 28.74
C SER A 124 7.78 -27.28 28.85
N LEU A 125 6.97 -26.97 27.84
CA LEU A 125 6.12 -25.79 27.87
C LEU A 125 5.12 -25.91 29.03
N TYR A 126 5.19 -24.96 29.95
CA TYR A 126 4.31 -24.91 31.11
C TYR A 126 3.15 -23.93 30.91
N LEU A 127 3.45 -22.73 30.42
CA LEU A 127 2.50 -21.64 30.24
C LEU A 127 2.95 -20.72 29.10
N VAL A 128 1.99 -20.20 28.33
CA VAL A 128 2.19 -19.06 27.43
C VAL A 128 1.57 -17.84 28.12
N GLN A 129 2.37 -16.79 28.31
CA GLN A 129 1.92 -15.53 28.90
C GLN A 129 2.10 -14.42 27.87
N GLY A 130 1.05 -13.62 27.67
CA GLY A 130 0.99 -12.48 26.76
C GLY A 130 -0.11 -11.53 27.16
#